data_AF-A0A6P0Y1G2-F1
#
_entry.id   AF-A0A6P0Y1G2-F1
#
_cell.length_a   1.000
_cell.length_b   1.000
_cell.length_c   1.000
_cell.angle_alpha   90.00
_cell.angle_beta   90.00
_cell.angle_gamma   90.00
#
_symmetry.space_group_name_H-M   'P 1'
#
loop_
_entity.id
_entity.type
_entity.pdbx_description
1 polymer ?
#
loop_
_entity_poly.entity_id
_entity_poly.type
_entity_poly.pdbx_seq_one_letter_code
_entity_poly.pdbx_strand_id
1 'polypeptide(L)'
;MTQSLITPTQTPLLGLSLSELTEWVQQQGQPAYRGKQLYQWIYQKGAKSLADITVFSKQWREEIKHFPIGRSAIHYRSVAPDKTVKYLLQLSDGNIIETVGIPSHKRLTVCVSSQVGCPMACDFCATGKGGFTRNLEAYEIIDQVLTVQEDFERRVSHIVFMGMGEPLLNTKNVLAAVKSLNQDVGIGQRNITISTVGIRDRIRQLAQHKLQVTLAVSLHASNQRLREHLIPSAKSYPLGDLIADCR
;
A
#
# COMPACT_ATOMS: atom_id res chain seq x y z
N MET A 1 37.57 -11.41 16.66
CA MET A 1 37.38 -10.62 15.43
C MET A 1 36.00 -10.91 14.88
N THR A 2 34.96 -10.33 15.49
CA THR A 2 33.58 -10.41 15.01
C THR A 2 33.34 -9.17 14.18
N GLN A 3 33.59 -9.28 12.86
CA GLN A 3 33.16 -8.25 11.93
C GLN A 3 31.64 -8.24 11.94
N SER A 4 31.09 -7.22 12.60
CA SER A 4 29.74 -6.74 12.41
C SER A 4 29.57 -6.41 10.93
N LEU A 5 28.97 -7.34 10.18
CA LEU A 5 28.50 -7.08 8.83
C LEU A 5 27.31 -6.14 8.98
N ILE A 6 27.59 -4.85 8.83
CA ILE A 6 26.57 -3.83 8.52
C ILE A 6 25.91 -4.33 7.23
N THR A 7 24.77 -4.99 7.40
CA THR A 7 24.05 -5.58 6.28
C THR A 7 23.34 -4.41 5.58
N PRO A 8 23.50 -4.22 4.26
CA PRO A 8 22.68 -3.25 3.54
C PRO A 8 21.22 -3.54 3.87
N THR A 9 20.45 -2.49 4.18
CA THR A 9 19.03 -2.57 4.56
C THR A 9 18.31 -3.61 3.70
N GLN A 10 18.07 -4.79 4.29
CA GLN A 10 17.52 -5.93 3.58
C GLN A 10 16.12 -5.55 3.10
N THR A 11 15.93 -5.48 1.78
CA THR A 11 14.64 -5.15 1.17
C THR A 11 13.61 -6.20 1.59
N PRO A 12 12.45 -5.79 2.15
CA PRO A 12 11.42 -6.74 2.53
C PRO A 12 10.93 -7.61 1.36
N LEU A 13 10.56 -8.86 1.66
CA LEU A 13 10.15 -9.84 0.64
C LEU A 13 8.76 -9.59 0.06
N LEU A 14 7.86 -8.97 0.83
CA LEU A 14 6.54 -8.61 0.36
C LEU A 14 6.65 -7.56 -0.75
N GLY A 15 5.95 -7.77 -1.86
CA GLY A 15 6.03 -6.93 -3.05
C GLY A 15 6.99 -7.47 -4.13
N LEU A 16 7.80 -8.48 -3.81
CA LEU A 16 8.58 -9.20 -4.80
C LEU A 16 7.70 -10.20 -5.57
N SER A 17 7.84 -10.19 -6.89
CA SER A 17 7.19 -11.15 -7.79
C SER A 17 7.66 -12.58 -7.57
N LEU A 18 6.94 -13.56 -8.14
CA LEU A 18 7.36 -14.96 -8.11
C LEU A 18 8.78 -15.17 -8.66
N SER A 19 9.17 -14.47 -9.73
CA SER A 19 10.53 -14.56 -10.28
C SER A 19 11.57 -14.00 -9.30
N GLU A 20 11.32 -12.82 -8.72
CA GLU A 20 12.24 -12.20 -7.75
C GLU A 20 12.37 -13.04 -6.47
N LEU A 21 11.28 -13.63 -5.97
CA LEU A 21 11.33 -14.56 -4.84
C LEU A 21 12.04 -15.87 -5.18
N THR A 22 11.93 -16.34 -6.42
CA THR A 22 12.67 -17.52 -6.90
C THR A 22 14.18 -17.24 -6.92
N GLU A 23 14.59 -16.11 -7.48
CA GLU A 23 15.98 -15.68 -7.47
C GLU A 23 16.50 -15.49 -6.04
N TRP A 24 15.69 -14.87 -5.18
CA TRP A 24 16.05 -14.66 -3.78
C TRP A 24 16.30 -15.98 -3.04
N VAL A 25 15.42 -16.98 -3.15
CA VAL A 25 15.64 -18.28 -2.47
C VAL A 25 16.88 -18.99 -3.01
N GLN A 26 17.21 -18.86 -4.30
CA GLN A 26 18.43 -19.43 -4.88
C GLN A 26 19.69 -18.78 -4.31
N GLN A 27 19.67 -17.46 -4.11
CA GLN A 27 20.75 -16.74 -3.43
C GLN A 27 20.92 -17.18 -1.97
N GLN A 28 19.85 -17.66 -1.32
CA GLN A 28 19.88 -18.25 0.03
C GLN A 28 20.22 -19.75 0.04
N GLY A 29 20.75 -20.30 -1.07
CA GLY A 29 21.16 -21.70 -1.18
C GLY A 29 20.02 -22.71 -1.29
N GLN A 30 18.78 -22.25 -1.55
CA GLN A 30 17.62 -23.13 -1.72
C GLN A 30 17.36 -23.46 -3.21
N PRO A 31 16.80 -24.65 -3.53
CA PRO A 31 16.41 -24.97 -4.90
C PRO A 31 15.33 -24.02 -5.45
N ALA A 32 15.36 -23.74 -6.76
CA ALA A 32 14.44 -22.79 -7.42
C ALA A 32 12.95 -23.07 -7.17
N TYR A 33 12.53 -24.34 -7.11
CA TYR A 33 11.13 -24.69 -6.85
C TYR A 33 10.60 -24.18 -5.50
N ARG A 34 11.48 -23.89 -4.55
CA ARG A 34 11.14 -23.28 -3.25
C ARG A 34 10.63 -21.84 -3.40
N GLY A 35 10.94 -21.16 -4.50
CA GLY A 35 10.44 -19.80 -4.78
C GLY A 35 8.92 -19.75 -4.82
N LYS A 36 8.29 -20.73 -5.49
CA LYS A 36 6.83 -20.87 -5.52
C LYS A 36 6.23 -21.10 -4.13
N GLN A 37 6.92 -21.87 -3.28
CA GLN A 37 6.47 -22.10 -1.91
C GLN A 37 6.53 -20.82 -1.10
N LEU A 38 7.67 -20.12 -1.12
CA LEU A 38 7.82 -18.83 -0.43
C LEU A 38 6.74 -17.83 -0.89
N TYR A 39 6.54 -17.70 -2.20
CA TYR A 39 5.51 -16.86 -2.80
C TYR A 39 4.10 -17.18 -2.28
N GLN A 40 3.71 -18.47 -2.25
CA GLN A 40 2.41 -18.90 -1.72
C GLN A 40 2.26 -18.55 -0.24
N TRP A 41 3.31 -18.71 0.55
CA TRP A 41 3.27 -18.38 1.97
C TRP A 41 3.16 -16.89 2.24
N ILE A 42 3.82 -16.04 1.45
CA ILE A 42 3.72 -14.59 1.55
C ILE A 42 2.31 -14.11 1.14
N TYR A 43 1.85 -14.45 -0.07
CA TYR A 43 0.66 -13.83 -0.66
C TYR A 43 -0.66 -14.56 -0.34
N GLN A 44 -0.64 -15.88 -0.21
CA GLN A 44 -1.86 -16.67 0.01
C GLN A 44 -2.09 -16.99 1.48
N LYS A 45 -1.01 -17.29 2.22
CA LYS A 45 -1.09 -17.63 3.65
C LYS A 45 -0.83 -16.44 4.57
N GLY A 46 -0.34 -15.32 4.04
CA GLY A 46 -0.08 -14.12 4.84
C GLY A 46 0.97 -14.34 5.92
N ALA A 47 2.08 -15.02 5.59
CA ALA A 47 3.19 -15.20 6.54
C ALA A 47 3.70 -13.85 7.06
N LYS A 48 4.07 -13.80 8.35
CA LYS A 48 4.61 -12.60 9.02
C LYS A 48 6.09 -12.73 9.33
N SER A 49 6.55 -13.96 9.55
CA SER A 49 7.97 -14.30 9.64
C SER A 49 8.31 -15.47 8.72
N LEU A 50 9.56 -15.52 8.27
CA LEU A 50 10.09 -16.70 7.59
C LEU A 50 10.16 -17.93 8.52
N ALA A 51 10.17 -17.71 9.83
CA ALA A 51 10.05 -18.78 10.82
C ALA A 51 8.72 -19.56 10.71
N ASP A 52 7.66 -18.93 10.21
CA ASP A 52 6.31 -19.52 10.09
C ASP A 52 6.19 -20.48 8.90
N ILE A 53 7.15 -20.47 7.97
CA ILE A 53 7.06 -21.15 6.67
C ILE A 53 7.51 -22.61 6.79
N THR A 54 6.71 -23.43 7.48
CA THR A 54 7.07 -24.80 7.92
C THR A 54 7.44 -25.80 6.81
N VAL A 55 7.18 -25.48 5.54
CA VAL A 55 7.63 -26.31 4.40
C VAL A 55 9.15 -26.25 4.19
N PHE A 56 9.85 -25.25 4.75
CA PHE A 56 11.30 -25.19 4.81
C PHE A 56 11.84 -25.87 6.06
N SER A 57 13.07 -26.40 5.97
CA SER A 57 13.71 -27.09 7.09
C SER A 57 13.84 -26.18 8.31
N LYS A 58 13.78 -26.76 9.51
CA LYS A 58 13.94 -26.01 10.76
C LYS A 58 15.28 -25.26 10.79
N GLN A 59 16.35 -25.90 10.35
CA GLN A 59 17.68 -25.29 10.30
C GLN A 59 17.68 -24.02 9.47
N TRP A 60 17.21 -24.08 8.21
CA TRP A 60 17.20 -22.91 7.33
C TRP A 60 16.35 -21.78 7.89
N ARG A 61 15.16 -22.10 8.44
CA ARG A 61 14.29 -21.09 9.06
C ARG A 61 14.97 -20.37 10.22
N GLU A 62 15.77 -21.05 11.03
CA GLU A 62 16.52 -20.41 12.13
C GLU A 62 17.62 -19.46 11.63
N GLU A 63 18.28 -19.79 10.51
CA GLU A 63 19.34 -18.97 9.91
C GLU A 63 18.80 -17.66 9.32
N ILE A 64 17.61 -17.70 8.72
CA ILE A 64 17.06 -16.59 7.94
C ILE A 64 15.86 -15.90 8.60
N LYS A 65 15.44 -16.29 9.81
CA LYS A 65 14.28 -15.72 10.52
C LYS A 65 14.29 -14.19 10.71
N HIS A 66 15.47 -13.59 10.67
CA HIS A 66 15.66 -12.14 10.83
C HIS A 66 15.39 -11.34 9.56
N PHE A 67 15.32 -11.99 8.39
CA PHE A 67 15.06 -11.31 7.14
C PHE A 67 13.60 -10.81 7.11
N PRO A 68 13.36 -9.53 6.81
CA PRO A 68 12.03 -8.96 6.91
C PRO A 68 11.11 -9.46 5.80
N ILE A 69 9.92 -9.95 6.16
CA ILE A 69 8.83 -10.12 5.18
C ILE A 69 8.24 -8.75 4.80
N GLY A 70 8.15 -7.81 5.75
CA GLY A 70 7.54 -6.50 5.52
C GLY A 70 6.08 -6.39 5.93
N ARG A 71 5.68 -7.13 6.98
CA ARG A 71 4.35 -7.01 7.61
C ARG A 71 4.41 -6.03 8.78
N SER A 72 3.43 -5.16 8.92
CA SER A 72 3.26 -4.25 10.06
C SER A 72 2.61 -4.96 11.25
N ALA A 73 2.63 -4.30 12.40
CA ALA A 73 1.90 -4.73 13.59
C ALA A 73 0.59 -3.93 13.72
N ILE A 74 -0.51 -4.61 14.10
CA ILE A 74 -1.75 -3.93 14.47
C ILE A 74 -1.54 -3.26 15.83
N HIS A 75 -1.37 -1.95 15.84
CA HIS A 75 -1.25 -1.14 17.05
C HIS A 75 -2.60 -0.94 17.73
N TYR A 76 -3.65 -0.74 16.93
CA TYR A 76 -5.01 -0.58 17.43
C TYR A 76 -6.02 -1.05 16.38
N ARG A 77 -7.14 -1.60 16.85
CA ARG A 77 -8.24 -2.11 16.03
C ARG A 77 -9.57 -1.65 16.60
N SER A 78 -10.42 -1.08 15.76
CA SER A 78 -11.74 -0.58 16.15
C SER A 78 -12.81 -1.05 15.17
N VAL A 79 -13.88 -1.63 15.68
CA VAL A 79 -14.98 -2.18 14.89
C VAL A 79 -16.22 -1.29 15.07
N ALA A 80 -16.78 -0.82 13.97
CA ALA A 80 -18.01 -0.06 13.95
C ALA A 80 -19.27 -0.98 13.91
N PRO A 81 -20.47 -0.46 14.23
CA PRO A 81 -21.70 -1.26 14.21
C PRO A 81 -22.03 -1.90 12.86
N ASP A 82 -21.68 -1.23 11.76
CA ASP A 82 -21.85 -1.71 10.37
C ASP A 82 -20.79 -2.72 9.93
N LYS A 83 -19.92 -3.15 10.86
CA LYS A 83 -18.78 -4.05 10.66
C LYS A 83 -17.59 -3.44 9.90
N THR A 84 -17.60 -2.14 9.61
CA THR A 84 -16.39 -1.44 9.18
C THR A 84 -15.33 -1.56 10.28
N VAL A 85 -14.09 -1.88 9.91
CA VAL A 85 -12.97 -2.01 10.85
C VAL A 85 -11.88 -1.02 10.48
N LYS A 86 -11.51 -0.17 11.43
CA LYS A 86 -10.35 0.72 11.34
C LYS A 86 -9.16 0.07 12.04
N TYR A 87 -8.01 0.10 11.38
CA TYR A 87 -6.74 -0.38 11.91
C TYR A 87 -5.75 0.78 11.99
N LEU A 88 -5.06 0.88 13.12
CA LEU A 88 -3.81 1.61 13.22
C LEU A 88 -2.68 0.60 13.07
N LEU A 89 -1.88 0.73 12.03
CA LEU A 89 -0.76 -0.16 11.74
C LEU A 89 0.54 0.55 12.08
N GLN A 90 1.35 -0.06 12.95
CA GLN A 90 2.68 0.41 13.29
C GLN A 90 3.70 -0.19 12.32
N LEU A 91 4.38 0.69 11.60
CA LEU A 91 5.42 0.38 10.62
C LEU A 91 6.76 0.10 11.32
N SER A 92 7.73 -0.43 10.59
CA SER A 92 9.04 -0.83 11.15
C SER A 92 9.86 0.33 11.73
N ASP A 93 9.58 1.55 11.29
CA ASP A 93 10.19 2.79 11.79
C ASP A 93 9.39 3.45 12.92
N GLY A 94 8.37 2.76 13.44
CA GLY A 94 7.56 3.21 14.57
C GLY A 94 6.43 4.17 14.19
N ASN A 95 6.38 4.65 12.95
CA ASN A 95 5.28 5.47 12.45
C ASN A 95 3.97 4.66 12.41
N ILE A 96 2.84 5.34 12.56
CA ILE A 96 1.51 4.73 12.53
C ILE A 96 0.74 5.26 11.33
N ILE A 97 0.11 4.35 10.59
CA ILE A 97 -0.83 4.67 9.51
C ILE A 97 -2.21 4.08 9.76
N GLU A 98 -3.21 4.63 9.10
CA GLU A 98 -4.57 4.09 9.11
C GLU A 98 -4.83 3.24 7.86
N THR A 99 -5.54 2.13 8.03
CA THR A 99 -6.22 1.42 6.95
C THR A 99 -7.61 1.04 7.41
N VAL A 100 -8.57 0.93 6.48
CA VAL A 100 -9.97 0.64 6.82
C VAL A 100 -10.48 -0.50 5.95
N GLY A 101 -10.98 -1.56 6.58
CA GLY A 101 -11.74 -2.62 5.94
C GLY A 101 -13.23 -2.30 5.97
N ILE A 102 -13.86 -2.21 4.80
CA ILE A 102 -15.27 -1.83 4.63
C ILE A 102 -16.00 -3.03 4.02
N PRO A 103 -16.66 -3.89 4.83
CA PRO A 103 -17.39 -5.03 4.33
C PRO A 103 -18.75 -4.61 3.76
N SER A 104 -19.17 -5.29 2.71
CA SER A 104 -20.55 -5.33 2.22
C SER A 104 -20.93 -6.76 1.89
N HIS A 105 -22.19 -7.00 1.54
CA HIS A 105 -22.64 -8.35 1.16
C HIS A 105 -21.81 -8.95 0.01
N LYS A 106 -21.47 -8.14 -1.02
CA LYS A 106 -20.80 -8.64 -2.23
C LYS A 106 -19.30 -8.38 -2.28
N ARG A 107 -18.80 -7.40 -1.51
CA ARG A 107 -17.43 -6.89 -1.62
C ARG A 107 -16.83 -6.68 -0.25
N LEU A 108 -15.52 -6.89 -0.15
CA LEU A 108 -14.68 -6.30 0.88
C LEU A 108 -13.79 -5.26 0.20
N THR A 109 -13.92 -4.00 0.63
CA THR A 109 -13.13 -2.87 0.14
C THR A 109 -12.10 -2.48 1.20
N VAL A 110 -10.87 -2.20 0.76
CA VAL A 110 -9.82 -1.67 1.64
C VAL A 110 -9.52 -0.23 1.25
N CYS A 111 -9.62 0.68 2.22
CA CYS A 111 -9.12 2.04 2.10
C CYS A 111 -7.66 2.06 2.55
N VAL A 112 -6.74 2.20 1.60
CA VAL A 112 -5.29 2.18 1.85
C VAL A 112 -4.71 3.58 1.93
N SER A 113 -3.77 3.75 2.85
CA SER A 113 -2.84 4.88 2.92
C SER A 113 -1.70 4.72 1.92
N SER A 114 -1.19 5.86 1.44
CA SER A 114 -0.05 5.95 0.52
C SER A 114 1.15 6.69 1.11
N GLN A 115 0.97 7.41 2.21
CA GLN A 115 2.02 8.17 2.90
C GLN A 115 1.79 8.14 4.42
N VAL A 116 2.85 8.43 5.17
CA VAL A 116 2.74 8.81 6.59
C VAL A 116 2.52 10.32 6.64
N GLY A 117 1.29 10.72 6.96
CA GLY A 117 0.85 12.11 6.83
C GLY A 117 0.48 12.49 5.40
N CYS A 118 0.30 13.78 5.12
CA CYS A 118 -0.03 14.29 3.78
C CYS A 118 0.43 15.74 3.60
N PRO A 119 1.17 16.07 2.54
CA PRO A 119 1.69 17.43 2.33
C PRO A 119 0.64 18.39 1.73
N MET A 120 -0.54 17.90 1.35
CA MET A 120 -1.54 18.70 0.62
C MET A 120 -2.29 19.71 1.49
N ALA A 121 -2.20 19.57 2.82
CA ALA A 121 -2.74 20.50 3.81
C ALA A 121 -4.19 20.95 3.54
N CYS A 122 -5.06 20.05 3.07
CA CYS A 122 -6.47 20.39 2.86
C CYS A 122 -7.15 20.72 4.20
N ASP A 123 -7.88 21.82 4.26
CA ASP A 123 -8.39 22.40 5.51
C ASP A 123 -9.36 21.49 6.28
N PHE A 124 -10.09 20.64 5.54
CA PHE A 124 -11.03 19.66 6.07
C PHE A 124 -10.37 18.31 6.42
N CYS A 125 -9.10 18.10 6.10
CA CYS A 125 -8.41 16.82 6.26
C CYS A 125 -7.56 16.79 7.54
N ALA A 126 -7.88 15.88 8.47
CA ALA A 126 -7.09 15.69 9.68
C ALA A 126 -5.64 15.29 9.38
N THR A 127 -5.41 14.41 8.39
CA THR A 127 -4.07 14.00 7.95
C THR A 127 -3.25 15.17 7.42
N GLY A 128 -3.86 16.08 6.67
CA GLY A 128 -3.19 17.27 6.16
C GLY A 128 -2.72 18.21 7.27
N LYS A 129 -3.45 18.27 8.40
CA LYS A 129 -3.08 19.05 9.59
C LYS A 129 -1.94 18.41 10.39
N GLY A 130 -1.78 17.08 10.28
CA GLY A 130 -0.69 16.33 10.94
C GLY A 130 0.68 16.46 10.25
N GLY A 131 0.75 17.14 9.10
CA GLY A 131 1.97 17.29 8.32
C GLY A 131 2.30 16.05 7.47
N PHE A 132 3.50 16.05 6.88
CA PHE A 132 4.03 14.95 6.07
C PHE A 132 5.34 14.47 6.65
N THR A 133 5.47 13.14 6.80
CA THR A 133 6.70 12.51 7.29
C THR A 133 7.45 11.85 6.14
N ARG A 134 6.82 10.87 5.46
CA ARG A 134 7.45 10.15 4.34
C ARG A 134 6.41 9.45 3.46
N ASN A 135 6.86 9.05 2.28
CA ASN A 135 6.15 8.11 1.43
C ASN A 135 6.15 6.70 2.06
N LEU A 136 5.08 5.95 1.80
CA LEU A 136 5.08 4.52 2.07
C LEU A 136 5.82 3.78 0.96
N GLU A 137 6.52 2.72 1.32
CA GLU A 137 7.07 1.75 0.39
C GLU A 137 5.96 0.84 -0.15
N ALA A 138 6.19 0.21 -1.30
CA ALA A 138 5.17 -0.62 -1.95
C ALA A 138 4.70 -1.77 -1.04
N TYR A 139 5.61 -2.38 -0.29
CA TYR A 139 5.28 -3.46 0.65
C TYR A 139 4.38 -2.99 1.79
N GLU A 140 4.55 -1.75 2.28
CA GLU A 140 3.71 -1.18 3.34
C GLU A 140 2.28 -0.89 2.85
N ILE A 141 2.11 -0.62 1.55
CA ILE A 141 0.79 -0.48 0.92
C ILE A 141 0.13 -1.86 0.76
N ILE A 142 0.88 -2.86 0.29
CA ILE A 142 0.36 -4.22 0.09
C ILE A 142 -0.03 -4.87 1.43
N ASP A 143 0.78 -4.65 2.46
CA ASP A 143 0.55 -5.19 3.80
C ASP A 143 -0.79 -4.75 4.41
N GLN A 144 -1.23 -3.52 4.15
CA GLN A 144 -2.56 -3.05 4.56
C GLN A 144 -3.67 -3.95 4.03
N VAL A 145 -3.56 -4.40 2.78
CA VAL A 145 -4.56 -5.27 2.14
C VAL A 145 -4.51 -6.69 2.71
N LEU A 146 -3.31 -7.24 2.89
CA LEU A 146 -3.15 -8.58 3.47
C LEU A 146 -3.63 -8.63 4.93
N THR A 147 -3.37 -7.58 5.70
CA THR A 147 -3.83 -7.47 7.09
C THR A 147 -5.34 -7.43 7.18
N VAL A 148 -6.02 -6.65 6.33
CA VAL A 148 -7.49 -6.64 6.29
C VAL A 148 -8.05 -7.98 5.80
N GLN A 149 -7.45 -8.58 4.78
CA GLN A 149 -7.88 -9.90 4.27
C GLN A 149 -7.79 -10.99 5.35
N GLU A 150 -6.71 -10.99 6.12
CA GLU A 150 -6.47 -11.91 7.23
C GLU A 150 -7.49 -11.70 8.35
N ASP A 151 -7.67 -10.47 8.82
CA ASP A 151 -8.58 -10.17 9.96
C ASP A 151 -10.06 -10.42 9.64
N PHE A 152 -10.48 -10.22 8.38
CA PHE A 152 -11.84 -10.52 7.94
C PHE A 152 -12.04 -11.99 7.53
N GLU A 153 -10.97 -12.79 7.45
CA GLU A 153 -10.98 -14.14 6.87
C GLU A 153 -11.68 -14.20 5.50
N ARG A 154 -11.57 -13.11 4.73
CA ARG A 154 -12.34 -12.89 3.51
C ARG A 154 -11.47 -12.20 2.48
N ARG A 155 -11.53 -12.72 1.26
CA ARG A 155 -10.81 -12.13 0.12
C ARG A 155 -11.17 -10.67 -0.09
N VAL A 156 -10.16 -9.80 -0.11
CA VAL A 156 -10.33 -8.41 -0.52
C VAL A 156 -10.61 -8.34 -2.01
N SER A 157 -11.62 -7.57 -2.37
CA SER A 157 -12.12 -7.49 -3.75
C SER A 157 -11.91 -6.13 -4.41
N HIS A 158 -11.78 -5.07 -3.60
CA HIS A 158 -11.71 -3.68 -4.05
C HIS A 158 -10.71 -2.90 -3.17
N ILE A 159 -10.03 -1.94 -3.78
CA ILE A 159 -9.05 -1.09 -3.09
C ILE A 159 -9.31 0.35 -3.49
N VAL A 160 -9.28 1.25 -2.52
CA VAL A 160 -9.33 2.69 -2.76
C VAL A 160 -8.14 3.37 -2.08
N PHE A 161 -7.35 4.13 -2.83
CA PHE A 161 -6.28 4.97 -2.30
C PHE A 161 -6.88 6.28 -1.79
N MET A 162 -7.58 6.19 -0.66
CA MET A 162 -8.28 7.30 -0.01
C MET A 162 -7.98 7.37 1.51
N GLY A 163 -6.93 6.68 1.95
CA GLY A 163 -6.41 6.78 3.31
C GLY A 163 -5.52 8.00 3.48
N MET A 164 -4.45 7.86 4.25
CA MET A 164 -3.48 8.93 4.47
C MET A 164 -2.60 9.16 3.23
N GLY A 165 -2.40 10.43 2.89
CA GLY A 165 -1.48 10.86 1.83
C GLY A 165 -2.14 11.20 0.50
N GLU A 166 -1.32 11.74 -0.40
CA GLU A 166 -1.65 12.00 -1.80
C GLU A 166 -0.94 10.99 -2.71
N PRO A 167 -1.65 10.00 -3.27
CA PRO A 167 -1.06 8.90 -4.02
C PRO A 167 -0.15 9.36 -5.17
N LEU A 168 -0.48 10.46 -5.85
CA LEU A 168 0.32 10.92 -6.99
C LEU A 168 1.65 11.59 -6.60
N LEU A 169 1.85 11.92 -5.31
CA LEU A 169 3.17 12.28 -4.78
C LEU A 169 4.00 11.07 -4.36
N ASN A 170 3.40 9.87 -4.37
CA ASN A 170 4.07 8.60 -4.15
C ASN A 170 3.91 7.64 -5.34
N THR A 171 3.91 8.18 -6.56
CA THR A 171 3.56 7.43 -7.78
C THR A 171 4.39 6.15 -7.95
N LYS A 172 5.71 6.18 -7.72
CA LYS A 172 6.57 4.99 -7.86
C LYS A 172 6.07 3.81 -7.02
N ASN A 173 5.85 4.02 -5.72
CA ASN A 173 5.48 2.95 -4.81
C ASN A 173 4.01 2.57 -4.96
N VAL A 174 3.13 3.52 -5.28
CA VAL A 174 1.72 3.24 -5.62
C VAL A 174 1.62 2.34 -6.85
N LEU A 175 2.38 2.63 -7.92
CA LEU A 175 2.38 1.81 -9.13
C LEU A 175 2.90 0.39 -8.89
N ALA A 176 4.00 0.27 -8.12
CA ALA A 176 4.53 -1.03 -7.73
C ALA A 176 3.52 -1.82 -6.88
N ALA A 177 2.84 -1.18 -5.93
CA ALA A 177 1.78 -1.80 -5.14
C ALA A 177 0.60 -2.22 -6.01
N VAL A 178 0.11 -1.37 -6.92
CA VAL A 178 -0.98 -1.70 -7.86
C VAL A 178 -0.63 -2.93 -8.70
N LYS A 179 0.62 -3.01 -9.21
CA LYS A 179 1.09 -4.17 -9.97
C LYS A 179 1.03 -5.44 -9.11
N SER A 180 1.58 -5.42 -7.90
CA SER A 180 1.60 -6.59 -7.03
C SER A 180 0.21 -6.99 -6.52
N LEU A 181 -0.63 -6.02 -6.16
CA LEU A 181 -2.02 -6.27 -5.78
C LEU A 181 -2.82 -6.91 -6.92
N ASN A 182 -2.49 -6.56 -8.17
CA ASN A 182 -3.13 -7.15 -9.34
C ASN A 182 -2.60 -8.53 -9.68
N GLN A 183 -1.28 -8.70 -9.77
CA GLN A 183 -0.65 -9.94 -10.23
C GLN A 183 -0.55 -10.98 -9.12
N ASP A 184 -0.16 -10.55 -7.92
CA ASP A 184 0.19 -11.47 -6.84
C ASP A 184 -0.97 -11.75 -5.88
N VAL A 185 -1.76 -10.71 -5.55
CA VAL A 185 -2.99 -10.85 -4.73
C VAL A 185 -4.22 -11.16 -5.60
N GLY A 186 -4.14 -10.91 -6.91
CA GLY A 186 -5.18 -11.27 -7.88
C GLY A 186 -6.36 -10.29 -7.97
N ILE A 187 -6.22 -9.05 -7.51
CA ILE A 187 -7.29 -8.04 -7.56
C ILE A 187 -7.30 -7.37 -8.93
N GLY A 188 -8.38 -7.49 -9.70
CA GLY A 188 -8.48 -6.85 -11.01
C GLY A 188 -8.30 -5.33 -10.93
N GLN A 189 -7.48 -4.74 -11.80
CA GLN A 189 -7.15 -3.30 -11.75
C GLN A 189 -8.39 -2.40 -11.76
N ARG A 190 -9.46 -2.79 -12.46
CA ARG A 190 -10.74 -2.04 -12.49
C ARG A 190 -11.42 -1.92 -11.11
N ASN A 191 -11.03 -2.76 -10.15
CA ASN A 191 -11.51 -2.69 -8.76
C ASN A 191 -10.54 -1.91 -7.85
N ILE A 192 -9.52 -1.29 -8.42
CA ILE A 192 -8.58 -0.41 -7.73
C ILE A 192 -8.86 1.02 -8.16
N THR A 193 -9.10 1.90 -7.20
CA THR A 193 -9.32 3.33 -7.42
C THR A 193 -8.17 4.14 -6.85
N ILE A 194 -7.50 4.94 -7.69
CA ILE A 194 -6.51 5.92 -7.25
C ILE A 194 -7.21 7.26 -7.14
N SER A 195 -7.22 7.85 -5.94
CA SER A 195 -7.74 9.20 -5.71
C SER A 195 -6.61 10.22 -5.76
N THR A 196 -6.91 11.43 -6.23
CA THR A 196 -5.97 12.56 -6.15
C THR A 196 -6.72 13.87 -5.89
N VAL A 197 -6.09 14.79 -5.16
CA VAL A 197 -6.57 16.19 -5.06
C VAL A 197 -6.23 17.01 -6.31
N GLY A 198 -5.61 16.42 -7.33
CA GLY A 198 -5.30 17.07 -8.60
C GLY A 198 -4.03 17.91 -8.50
N ILE A 199 -2.90 17.27 -8.72
CA ILE A 199 -1.59 17.93 -8.84
C ILE A 199 -1.28 18.11 -10.32
N ARG A 200 -0.81 19.31 -10.67
CA ARG A 200 -0.43 19.66 -12.04
C ARG A 200 0.47 18.57 -12.66
N ASP A 201 0.17 18.20 -13.89
CA ASP A 201 0.85 17.19 -14.71
C ASP A 201 0.84 15.74 -14.20
N ARG A 202 0.45 15.47 -12.94
CA ARG A 202 0.50 14.13 -12.36
C ARG A 202 -0.56 13.18 -12.92
N ILE A 203 -1.74 13.69 -13.26
CA ILE A 203 -2.79 12.88 -13.91
C ILE A 203 -2.32 12.41 -15.29
N ARG A 204 -1.73 13.32 -16.08
CA ARG A 204 -1.14 12.99 -17.39
C ARG A 204 0.01 11.99 -17.27
N GLN A 205 0.89 12.16 -16.29
CA GLN A 205 1.96 11.19 -16.00
C GLN A 205 1.39 9.82 -15.65
N LEU A 206 0.35 9.75 -14.80
CA LEU A 206 -0.32 8.50 -14.47
C LEU A 206 -0.91 7.83 -15.72
N ALA A 207 -1.53 8.59 -16.61
CA ALA A 207 -2.14 8.08 -17.84
C ALA A 207 -1.11 7.41 -18.79
N GLN A 208 0.16 7.85 -18.78
CA GLN A 208 1.23 7.22 -19.57
C GLN A 208 1.48 5.76 -19.20
N HIS A 209 1.14 5.35 -17.97
CA HIS A 209 1.24 3.96 -17.52
C HIS A 209 0.13 3.05 -18.06
N LYS A 210 -0.89 3.60 -18.74
CA LYS A 210 -2.00 2.87 -19.39
C LYS A 210 -2.66 1.82 -18.48
N LEU A 211 -2.81 2.17 -17.21
CA LEU A 211 -3.47 1.32 -16.21
C LEU A 211 -4.98 1.22 -16.49
N GLN A 212 -5.60 0.15 -16.02
CA GLN A 212 -7.05 -0.02 -16.04
C GLN A 212 -7.71 0.34 -14.70
N VAL A 213 -7.00 1.09 -13.85
CA VAL A 213 -7.53 1.57 -12.57
C VAL A 213 -8.59 2.64 -12.78
N THR A 214 -9.46 2.81 -11.78
CA THR A 214 -10.38 3.96 -11.75
C THR A 214 -9.64 5.17 -11.19
N LEU A 215 -9.74 6.32 -11.86
CA LEU A 215 -9.28 7.59 -11.32
C LEU A 215 -10.44 8.26 -10.58
N ALA A 216 -10.22 8.68 -9.33
CA ALA A 216 -11.11 9.57 -8.61
C ALA A 216 -10.42 10.92 -8.38
N VAL A 217 -11.16 12.01 -8.55
CA VAL A 217 -10.63 13.37 -8.33
C VAL A 217 -11.37 14.03 -7.18
N SER A 218 -10.62 14.33 -6.13
CA SER A 218 -11.08 15.03 -4.92
C SER A 218 -11.26 16.51 -5.23
N LEU A 219 -12.41 16.85 -5.82
CA LEU A 219 -12.71 18.18 -6.31
C LEU A 219 -13.08 19.18 -5.19
N HIS A 220 -14.03 18.79 -4.33
CA HIS A 220 -14.52 19.51 -3.14
C HIS A 220 -15.11 20.92 -3.32
N ALA A 221 -15.05 21.53 -4.50
CA ALA A 221 -15.74 22.78 -4.81
C ALA A 221 -16.02 22.93 -6.32
N SER A 222 -17.12 23.60 -6.67
CA SER A 222 -17.52 23.86 -8.06
C SER A 222 -16.89 25.12 -8.69
N ASN A 223 -16.14 25.90 -7.91
CA ASN A 223 -15.47 27.12 -8.37
C ASN A 223 -14.06 27.23 -7.76
N GLN A 224 -13.17 27.92 -8.47
CA GLN A 224 -11.77 28.04 -8.08
C GLN A 224 -11.58 28.70 -6.70
N ARG A 225 -12.30 29.80 -6.44
CA ARG A 225 -12.16 30.57 -5.20
C ARG A 225 -12.40 29.72 -3.95
N LEU A 226 -13.49 28.96 -3.93
CA LEU A 226 -13.79 28.06 -2.81
C LEU A 226 -12.81 26.88 -2.77
N ARG A 227 -12.40 26.37 -3.94
CA ARG A 227 -11.45 25.26 -4.02
C ARG A 227 -10.10 25.60 -3.39
N GLU A 228 -9.57 26.81 -3.66
CA GLU A 228 -8.32 27.29 -3.07
C GLU A 228 -8.41 27.45 -1.55
N HIS A 229 -9.58 27.77 -1.03
CA HIS A 229 -9.79 27.82 0.41
C HIS A 229 -9.75 26.42 1.04
N LEU A 230 -10.47 25.45 0.45
CA LEU A 230 -10.54 24.10 1.00
C LEU A 230 -9.28 23.26 0.75
N ILE A 231 -8.61 23.51 -0.38
CA ILE A 231 -7.43 22.79 -0.87
C ILE A 231 -6.37 23.84 -1.24
N PRO A 232 -5.52 24.29 -0.30
CA PRO A 232 -4.58 25.39 -0.54
C PRO A 232 -3.66 25.19 -1.75
N SER A 233 -3.27 23.95 -2.04
CA SER A 233 -2.47 23.59 -3.22
C SER A 233 -3.17 23.82 -4.56
N ALA A 234 -4.51 23.93 -4.58
CA ALA A 234 -5.30 24.23 -5.78
C ALA A 234 -4.98 25.59 -6.41
N LYS A 235 -4.38 26.52 -5.66
CA LYS A 235 -3.93 27.83 -6.18
C LYS A 235 -2.92 27.68 -7.32
N SER A 236 -2.10 26.62 -7.25
CA SER A 236 -1.12 26.32 -8.29
C SER A 236 -1.72 25.58 -9.49
N TYR A 237 -2.98 25.14 -9.43
CA TYR A 237 -3.59 24.36 -10.49
C TYR A 237 -5.07 24.69 -10.69
N PRO A 238 -5.40 25.59 -11.65
CA PRO A 238 -6.76 26.01 -11.92
C PRO A 238 -7.70 24.85 -12.21
N LEU A 239 -8.94 24.98 -11.74
CA LEU A 239 -9.98 23.96 -11.90
C LEU A 239 -10.25 23.61 -13.37
N GLY A 240 -10.24 24.60 -14.27
CA GLY A 240 -10.42 24.36 -15.71
C GLY A 240 -9.38 23.40 -16.27
N ASP A 241 -8.11 23.59 -15.91
CA ASP A 241 -7.00 22.75 -16.37
C ASP A 241 -7.11 21.34 -15.76
N LEU A 242 -7.45 21.24 -14.47
CA LEU A 242 -7.69 19.95 -13.81
C LEU A 242 -8.78 19.14 -14.52
N ILE A 243 -9.90 19.77 -14.87
CA ILE A 243 -10.99 19.09 -15.59
C ILE A 243 -10.55 18.70 -17.01
N ALA A 244 -9.74 19.54 -17.68
CA ALA A 244 -9.18 19.21 -18.97
C ALA A 244 -8.27 17.98 -18.92
N ASP A 245 -7.45 17.84 -17.87
CA ASP A 245 -6.59 16.67 -17.65
C ASP A 245 -7.36 15.37 -17.37
N CYS A 246 -8.60 15.48 -16.92
CA CYS A 246 -9.46 14.31 -16.65
C CYS A 246 -10.14 13.75 -17.92
N ARG A 247 -10.09 14.48 -19.03
CA ARG A 247 -10.73 14.10 -20.31
C ARG A 247 -9.74 13.36 -21.20
#